data_AF-A0AAJ1GKF8-F1
#
_entry.id   AF-A0AAJ1GKF8-F1
#
_cell.length_a   1.000
_cell.length_b   1.000
_cell.length_c   1.000
_cell.angle_alpha   90.00
_cell.angle_beta   90.00
_cell.angle_gamma   90.00
#
_symmetry.space_group_name_H-M   'P 1'
#
loop_
_entity.id
_entity.type
_entity.pdbx_description
1 polymer ?
#
loop_
_entity_poly.entity_id
_entity_poly.type
_entity_poly.pdbx_seq_one_letter_code
_entity_poly.pdbx_strand_id
1 'polypeptide(L)'
;MRMEKEQPLLAITLSDIDSVPVVQYKGKPIDNKIRVSVDWVTNTDKLTDGTYIHIEHVEPDEVRGNTKIIQHNHPIVKGTSDITCY
;
A
#
# COMPACT_ATOMS: atom_id res chain seq x y z
N MET A 1 -24.69 -18.89 -16.07
CA MET A 1 -24.02 -17.60 -15.84
C MET A 1 -22.81 -17.85 -14.95
N ARG A 2 -21.59 -17.60 -15.43
CA ARG A 2 -20.44 -17.45 -14.54
C ARG A 2 -20.59 -16.06 -13.93
N MET A 3 -20.68 -15.96 -12.61
CA MET A 3 -20.53 -14.65 -11.97
C MET A 3 -19.13 -14.17 -12.29
N GLU A 4 -19.00 -13.12 -13.10
CA GLU A 4 -17.73 -12.41 -13.19
C GLU A 4 -17.44 -11.91 -11.78
N LYS A 5 -16.50 -12.58 -11.08
CA LYS A 5 -16.01 -12.07 -9.81
C LYS A 5 -15.39 -10.71 -10.11
N GLU A 6 -16.02 -9.66 -9.61
CA GLU A 6 -15.49 -8.31 -9.67
C GLU A 6 -14.05 -8.35 -9.16
N GLN A 7 -13.10 -7.92 -10.01
CA GLN A 7 -11.69 -8.01 -9.67
C GLN A 7 -11.40 -7.11 -8.47
N PRO A 8 -10.60 -7.56 -7.50
CA PRO A 8 -10.29 -6.75 -6.33
C PRO A 8 -9.58 -5.46 -6.75
N LEU A 9 -9.91 -4.35 -6.08
CA LEU A 9 -9.23 -3.07 -6.28
C LEU A 9 -7.73 -3.19 -5.99
N LEU A 10 -7.37 -3.91 -4.93
CA LEU A 10 -6.00 -4.23 -4.55
C LEU A 10 -5.96 -5.66 -4.03
N ALA A 11 -5.04 -6.48 -4.55
CA ALA A 11 -4.71 -7.78 -3.99
C ALA A 11 -3.21 -7.85 -3.74
N ILE A 12 -2.84 -8.29 -2.54
CA ILE A 12 -1.45 -8.52 -2.13
C ILE A 12 -1.40 -9.95 -1.64
N THR A 13 -0.63 -10.78 -2.35
CA THR A 13 -0.55 -12.22 -2.10
C THR A 13 0.90 -12.60 -1.86
N LEU A 14 1.16 -13.26 -0.74
CA LEU A 14 2.43 -13.90 -0.42
C LEU A 14 2.30 -15.39 -0.76
N SER A 15 3.26 -15.95 -1.50
CA SER A 15 3.34 -17.40 -1.72
C SER A 15 3.79 -18.13 -0.45
N ASP A 16 4.65 -17.46 0.31
CA ASP A 16 5.21 -17.86 1.58
C ASP A 16 5.58 -16.59 2.38
N ILE A 17 5.83 -16.72 3.69
CA ILE A 17 5.96 -15.56 4.59
C ILE A 17 7.14 -14.64 4.23
N ASP A 18 8.18 -15.17 3.58
CA ASP A 18 9.41 -14.43 3.23
C ASP A 18 9.45 -13.99 1.75
N SER A 19 8.45 -14.39 0.96
CA SER A 19 8.37 -14.03 -0.46
C SER A 19 8.18 -12.54 -0.71
N VAL A 20 8.68 -12.07 -1.85
CA VAL A 20 8.26 -10.78 -2.39
C VAL A 20 6.80 -10.89 -2.82
N PRO A 21 5.88 -10.08 -2.29
CA PRO A 21 4.45 -10.23 -2.57
C PRO A 21 4.15 -9.99 -4.05
N VAL A 22 3.19 -10.75 -4.59
CA VAL A 22 2.51 -10.41 -5.85
C VAL A 22 1.47 -9.34 -5.53
N VAL A 23 1.55 -8.22 -6.22
CA VAL A 23 0.62 -7.09 -6.04
C VAL A 23 -0.16 -6.88 -7.33
N GLN A 24 -1.48 -6.82 -7.22
CA GLN A 24 -2.38 -6.45 -8.30
C GLN A 24 -3.19 -5.23 -7.88
N TYR A 25 -3.23 -4.20 -8.71
CA TYR A 25 -4.02 -3.00 -8.48
C TYR A 25 -4.92 -2.72 -9.70
N LYS A 26 -6.22 -2.53 -9.45
CA LYS A 26 -7.26 -2.36 -10.48
C LYS A 26 -7.18 -3.45 -11.57
N GLY A 27 -6.96 -4.69 -11.14
CA GLY A 27 -6.88 -5.84 -12.05
C GLY A 27 -5.55 -6.03 -12.80
N LYS A 28 -4.56 -5.13 -12.61
CA LYS A 28 -3.26 -5.20 -13.30
C LYS A 28 -2.14 -5.56 -12.32
N PRO A 29 -1.20 -6.45 -12.69
CA PRO A 29 -0.02 -6.70 -11.88
C PRO A 29 0.85 -5.44 -11.78
N ILE A 30 1.45 -5.22 -10.62
CA ILE A 30 2.50 -4.22 -10.42
C ILE A 30 3.83 -4.97 -10.38
N ASP A 31 4.70 -4.73 -11.34
CA ASP A 31 6.05 -5.29 -11.41
C ASP A 31 7.09 -4.29 -10.87
N ASN A 32 8.36 -4.71 -10.78
CA ASN A 32 9.49 -3.85 -10.33
C ASN A 32 9.22 -3.09 -9.03
N LYS A 33 8.67 -3.80 -8.04
CA LYS A 33 8.29 -3.25 -6.74
C LYS A 33 9.55 -2.95 -5.92
N ILE A 34 9.62 -1.74 -5.38
CA ILE A 34 10.68 -1.29 -4.47
C ILE A 34 10.23 -1.49 -3.02
N ARG A 35 8.98 -1.11 -2.72
CA ARG A 35 8.43 -1.21 -1.38
C ARG A 35 6.94 -1.53 -1.43
N VAL A 36 6.51 -2.44 -0.56
CA VAL A 36 5.10 -2.73 -0.29
C VAL A 36 4.92 -2.67 1.22
N SER A 37 4.08 -1.77 1.70
CA SER A 37 3.75 -1.63 3.12
C SER A 37 2.24 -1.53 3.27
N VAL A 38 1.71 -2.33 4.19
CA VAL A 38 0.29 -2.39 4.51
C VAL A 38 0.17 -2.44 6.03
N ASP A 39 -0.34 -1.36 6.59
CA ASP A 39 -0.42 -1.15 8.03
C ASP A 39 -1.87 -0.87 8.44
N TRP A 40 -2.28 -1.39 9.59
CA TRP A 40 -3.60 -1.14 10.17
C TRP A 40 -3.48 -0.71 11.62
N VAL A 41 -4.26 0.30 12.00
CA VAL A 41 -4.47 0.63 13.41
C VAL A 41 -5.70 -0.14 13.88
N THR A 42 -5.48 -1.19 14.66
CA THR A 42 -6.55 -2.11 15.08
C THR A 42 -7.07 -1.87 16.51
N ASN A 43 -6.39 -1.03 17.29
CA ASN A 43 -6.64 -0.87 18.73
C ASN A 43 -6.91 0.59 19.12
N THR A 44 -7.98 1.19 18.61
CA THR A 44 -8.41 2.54 19.03
C THR A 44 -9.93 2.69 19.08
N ASP A 45 -10.43 3.28 20.17
CA ASP A 45 -11.83 3.68 20.36
C ASP A 45 -12.26 4.83 19.43
N LYS A 46 -11.33 5.35 18.62
CA LYS A 46 -11.53 6.46 17.69
C LYS A 46 -11.36 5.99 16.25
N LEU A 47 -12.35 6.30 15.42
CA LEU A 47 -12.34 6.15 13.96
C LEU A 47 -11.41 7.18 13.32
N THR A 48 -10.10 6.92 13.31
CA THR A 48 -9.17 7.74 12.52
C THR A 48 -8.38 6.81 11.60
N ASP A 49 -8.88 6.69 10.37
CA ASP A 49 -8.21 6.17 9.16
C ASP A 49 -7.29 4.97 9.40
N GLY A 50 -7.89 3.87 9.86
CA GLY A 50 -7.19 2.67 10.34
C GLY A 50 -6.50 1.81 9.28
N THR A 51 -6.26 2.30 8.06
CA THR A 51 -5.55 1.54 7.01
C THR A 51 -4.60 2.44 6.24
N TYR A 52 -3.29 2.18 6.36
CA TYR A 52 -2.24 2.83 5.58
C TYR A 52 -1.69 1.85 4.55
N ILE A 53 -1.64 2.29 3.29
CA ILE A 53 -1.11 1.49 2.19
C ILE A 53 -0.08 2.34 1.46
N HIS A 54 1.10 1.77 1.21
CA HIS A 54 2.14 2.38 0.41
C HIS A 54 2.79 1.33 -0.49
N ILE A 55 2.67 1.52 -1.80
CA ILE A 55 3.28 0.67 -2.82
C ILE A 55 4.13 1.56 -3.71
N GLU A 56 5.44 1.34 -3.70
CA GLU A 56 6.41 2.01 -4.56
C GLU A 56 6.94 1.04 -5.60
N HIS A 57 6.95 1.45 -6.88
CA HIS A 57 7.41 0.62 -7.99
C HIS A 57 8.02 1.47 -9.11
N VAL A 58 8.78 0.83 -9.99
CA VAL A 58 9.31 1.46 -11.23
C VAL A 58 8.44 1.03 -12.40
N GLU A 59 8.15 1.94 -13.32
CA GLU A 59 7.51 1.56 -14.59
C GLU A 59 8.54 0.91 -15.54
N PRO A 60 8.18 -0.16 -16.26
CA PRO A 60 9.10 -0.88 -17.14
C PRO A 60 9.78 0.02 -18.20
N ASP A 61 9.09 1.07 -18.65
CA ASP A 61 9.51 1.90 -19.79
C ASP A 61 10.12 3.26 -19.37
N GLU A 62 10.30 3.52 -18.06
CA GLU A 62 10.87 4.77 -17.59
C GLU A 62 12.41 4.77 -17.65
N VAL A 63 12.93 5.32 -18.76
CA VAL A 63 14.37 5.54 -19.06
C VAL A 63 15.12 6.29 -17.94
N ARG A 64 14.40 6.96 -17.04
CA ARG A 64 14.95 7.80 -15.96
C ARG A 64 14.59 7.32 -14.55
N GLY A 65 14.37 6.02 -14.32
CA GLY A 65 14.37 5.46 -12.96
C GLY A 65 13.46 6.15 -11.94
N ASN A 66 12.44 6.89 -12.38
CA ASN A 66 11.52 7.54 -11.46
C ASN A 66 10.61 6.46 -10.87
N THR A 67 10.34 6.59 -9.57
CA THR A 67 9.44 5.68 -8.87
C THR A 67 8.02 6.25 -8.90
N LYS A 68 7.04 5.34 -8.98
CA LYS A 68 5.62 5.65 -8.81
C LYS A 68 5.14 5.12 -7.48
N ILE A 69 4.24 5.88 -6.87
CA ILE A 69 3.70 5.59 -5.56
C ILE A 69 2.18 5.48 -5.66
N ILE A 70 1.64 4.35 -5.18
CA ILE A 70 0.22 4.18 -4.88
C ILE A 70 0.08 4.25 -3.37
N GLN A 71 -0.72 5.19 -2.88
CA GLN A 71 -0.83 5.47 -1.46
C GLN A 71 -2.28 5.69 -1.00
N HIS A 72 -2.60 5.23 0.21
CA HIS A 72 -3.89 5.44 0.85
C HIS A 72 -3.72 5.82 2.33
N ASN A 73 -4.52 6.79 2.79
CA ASN A 73 -4.50 7.38 4.14
C ASN A 73 -3.09 7.64 4.67
N HIS A 74 -2.21 8.21 3.85
CA HIS A 74 -0.90 8.62 4.33
C HIS A 74 -1.08 9.59 5.50
N PRO A 75 -0.44 9.35 6.67
CA PRO A 75 -0.55 10.27 7.79
C PRO A 75 -0.09 11.64 7.32
N ILE A 76 -1.03 12.58 7.21
CA ILE A 76 -0.67 13.98 7.12
C ILE A 76 -0.12 14.29 8.50
N VAL A 77 1.21 14.36 8.63
CA VAL A 77 1.85 14.83 9.84
C VAL A 77 1.39 16.28 10.03
N LYS A 78 0.30 16.50 10.76
CA LYS A 78 0.06 17.78 11.39
C LYS A 78 1.18 17.93 12.40
N GLY A 79 2.14 18.80 12.11
CA GLY A 79 3.23 19.09 13.03
C GLY A 79 2.68 19.52 14.38
N THR A 80 2.57 18.58 15.31
CA THR A 80 2.39 18.87 16.72
C THR A 80 3.79 19.05 17.28
N SER A 81 4.25 20.31 17.26
CA SER A 81 4.97 20.83 18.41
C SER A 81 4.19 20.41 19.65
N ASP A 82 4.72 19.44 20.38
CA ASP A 82 4.56 19.23 21.82
C ASP A 82 5.08 17.82 22.12
N ILE A 83 6.41 17.68 21.97
CA ILE A 83 7.15 16.66 22.70
C ILE A 83 7.21 17.17 24.14
N THR A 84 6.30 16.71 24.99
CA THR A 84 6.55 16.72 26.43
C THR A 84 6.96 15.30 26.80
N CYS A 85 8.27 15.06 26.86
CA CYS A 85 8.82 13.87 27.49
C CYS A 85 8.55 13.97 29.00
N TYR A 86 7.95 12.93 29.58
CA TYR A 86 8.09 12.59 31.00
C TYR A 86 8.95 11.34 31.11
#